data_AF-O58119-F1
#
_entry.id   AF-O58119-F1
#
_cell.length_a   1.000
_cell.length_b   1.000
_cell.length_c   1.000
_cell.angle_alpha   90.00
_cell.angle_beta   90.00
_cell.angle_gamma   90.00
#
_symmetry.space_group_name_H-M   'P 1'
#
loop_
_entity.id
_entity.type
_entity.pdbx_description
1 polymer ?
#
loop_
_entity_poly.entity_id
_entity_poly.type
_entity_poly.pdbx_seq_one_letter_code
_entity_poly.pdbx_strand_id
1 'polypeptide(L)'
;MRVKLELISGISIALIGTMMLLYSVVSGNSDFINMGLAGIFLGAIVLTIKGQEYVKRSTLSLTLRAYHESLRRIVEDLELEGNALYIPPYENLPKGGLFIPLRKDFDIDPGRFGEDIVFLTNVGSERQMGLLLRSPGLELLEKFEEHLEGEITSVGEVESASSSVLKALNLAKAST
;
A
#
# COMPACT_ATOMS: atom_id res chain seq x y z
N MET A 1 10.85 14.97 11.89
CA MET A 1 10.71 16.05 12.90
C MET A 1 9.29 16.17 13.46
N ARG A 2 8.22 15.96 12.69
CA ARG A 2 6.82 16.06 13.17
C ARG A 2 6.40 15.03 14.23
N VAL A 3 6.83 13.77 14.11
CA VAL A 3 6.55 12.71 15.11
C VAL A 3 7.06 13.08 16.51
N LYS A 4 8.20 13.78 16.61
CA LYS A 4 8.71 14.28 17.88
C LYS A 4 7.79 15.36 18.48
N LEU A 5 7.16 16.19 17.64
CA LEU A 5 6.28 17.27 18.10
C LEU A 5 4.93 16.75 18.61
N GLU A 6 4.32 15.79 17.91
CA GLU A 6 3.06 15.13 18.34
C GLU A 6 3.25 14.33 19.63
N LEU A 7 4.41 13.65 19.77
CA LEU A 7 4.77 12.97 21.00
C LEU A 7 4.97 13.95 22.16
N ILE A 8 5.69 15.06 21.92
CA ILE A 8 5.92 16.09 22.94
C ILE A 8 4.60 16.76 23.34
N SER A 9 3.72 17.09 22.38
CA SER A 9 2.43 17.72 22.69
C SER A 9 1.51 16.77 23.45
N GLY A 10 1.41 15.50 23.03
CA GLY A 10 0.61 14.49 23.72
C GLY A 10 1.05 14.24 25.16
N ILE A 11 2.37 14.09 25.39
CA ILE A 11 2.94 13.93 26.74
C ILE A 11 2.69 15.19 27.58
N SER A 12 2.89 16.38 27.01
CA SER A 12 2.71 17.64 27.73
C SER A 12 1.25 17.83 28.19
N ILE A 13 0.29 17.55 27.32
CA ILE A 13 -1.14 17.65 27.63
C ILE A 13 -1.53 16.63 28.72
N ALA A 14 -1.06 15.38 28.62
CA ALA A 14 -1.32 14.35 29.63
C ALA A 14 -0.72 14.70 31.00
N LEU A 15 0.48 15.27 31.03
CA LEU A 15 1.15 15.76 32.25
C LEU A 15 0.37 16.90 32.90
N ILE A 16 -0.07 17.89 32.12
CA ILE A 16 -0.88 19.01 32.62
C ILE A 16 -2.20 18.49 33.20
N GLY A 17 -2.87 17.57 32.50
CA GLY A 17 -4.10 16.93 33.00
C GLY A 17 -3.90 16.18 34.31
N THR A 18 -2.78 15.46 34.44
CA THR A 18 -2.41 14.73 35.66
C THR A 18 -2.11 15.68 36.81
N MET A 19 -1.38 16.78 36.56
CA MET A 19 -1.13 17.81 37.57
C MET A 19 -2.42 18.48 38.06
N MET A 20 -3.37 18.75 37.16
CA MET A 20 -4.68 19.30 37.51
C MET A 20 -5.50 18.34 38.39
N LEU A 21 -5.47 17.03 38.12
CA LEU A 21 -6.11 16.04 38.98
C LEU A 21 -5.47 15.99 40.37
N LEU A 22 -4.14 15.98 40.45
CA LEU A 22 -3.44 15.99 41.73
C LEU A 22 -3.76 17.26 42.53
N TYR A 23 -3.79 18.41 41.88
CA TYR A 23 -4.18 19.67 42.50
C TYR A 23 -5.63 19.66 43.00
N SER A 24 -6.55 19.07 42.23
CA SER A 24 -7.95 18.91 42.63
C SER A 24 -8.09 18.08 43.91
N VAL A 25 -7.38 16.96 44.01
CA VAL A 25 -7.39 16.08 45.18
C VAL A 25 -6.83 16.80 46.42
N VAL A 26 -5.74 17.55 46.28
CA VAL A 26 -5.10 18.27 47.40
C VAL A 26 -5.92 19.48 47.84
N SER A 27 -6.52 20.22 46.91
CA SER A 27 -7.29 21.43 47.21
C SER A 27 -8.73 21.16 47.64
N GLY A 28 -9.22 19.92 47.46
CA GLY A 28 -10.63 19.56 47.69
C GLY A 28 -11.60 20.24 46.72
N ASN A 29 -11.08 20.91 45.67
CA ASN A 29 -11.90 21.58 44.67
C ASN A 29 -12.18 20.62 43.51
N SER A 30 -13.43 20.15 43.43
CA SER A 30 -13.91 19.22 42.40
C SER A 30 -14.01 19.83 40.99
N ASP A 31 -13.93 21.15 40.85
CA ASP A 31 -14.06 21.84 39.56
C ASP A 31 -12.98 21.42 38.55
N PHE A 32 -11.80 21.01 39.06
CA PHE A 32 -10.65 20.62 38.24
C PHE A 32 -10.62 19.13 37.85
N ILE A 33 -11.50 18.29 38.40
CA ILE A 33 -11.53 16.84 38.11
C ILE A 33 -11.83 16.60 36.62
N ASN A 34 -12.87 17.25 36.11
CA ASN A 34 -13.29 17.08 34.71
C ASN A 34 -12.23 17.59 33.72
N MET A 35 -11.55 18.71 34.05
CA MET A 35 -10.48 19.25 33.21
C MET A 35 -9.25 18.34 33.19
N GLY A 36 -8.86 17.79 34.35
CA GLY A 36 -7.73 16.88 34.47
C GLY A 36 -7.97 15.57 33.72
N LEU A 37 -9.15 14.97 33.85
CA LEU A 37 -9.54 13.78 33.08
C LEU A 37 -9.57 14.07 31.58
N ALA A 38 -10.17 15.19 31.15
CA ALA A 38 -10.20 15.59 29.74
C ALA A 38 -8.78 15.78 29.18
N GLY A 39 -7.86 16.37 29.96
CA GLY A 39 -6.46 16.52 29.57
C GLY A 39 -5.75 15.18 29.40
N ILE A 40 -5.94 14.23 30.32
CA ILE A 40 -5.37 12.88 30.18
C ILE A 40 -5.93 12.16 28.96
N PHE A 41 -7.26 12.23 28.74
CA PHE A 41 -7.91 11.63 27.57
C PHE A 41 -7.42 12.24 26.26
N LEU A 42 -7.34 13.57 26.17
CA LEU A 42 -6.83 14.24 24.97
C LEU A 42 -5.35 13.93 24.72
N GLY A 43 -4.53 13.90 25.77
CA GLY A 43 -3.14 13.47 25.68
C GLY A 43 -3.02 12.04 25.15
N ALA A 44 -3.82 11.11 25.67
CA ALA A 44 -3.88 9.74 25.20
C ALA A 44 -4.35 9.63 23.74
N ILE A 45 -5.35 10.42 23.32
CA ILE A 45 -5.81 10.48 21.91
C ILE A 45 -4.68 10.95 21.01
N VAL A 46 -4.00 12.05 21.35
CA VAL A 46 -2.88 12.59 20.57
C VAL A 46 -1.74 11.56 20.46
N LEU A 47 -1.44 10.84 21.54
CA LEU A 47 -0.42 9.78 21.54
C LEU A 47 -0.84 8.53 20.73
N THR A 48 -2.14 8.27 20.63
CA THR A 48 -2.70 7.13 19.89
C THR A 48 -2.84 7.42 18.39
N ILE A 49 -2.97 8.70 18.00
CA ILE A 49 -2.81 9.14 16.62
C ILE A 49 -1.32 9.02 16.27
N LYS A 50 -0.85 7.79 16.14
CA LYS A 50 0.47 7.44 15.62
C LYS A 50 0.50 8.00 14.21
N GLY A 51 1.33 9.02 13.99
CA GLY A 51 1.50 9.64 12.68
C GLY A 51 1.87 8.58 11.64
N GLN A 52 0.86 8.10 10.90
CA GLN A 52 1.07 7.37 9.67
C GLN A 52 1.95 8.26 8.81
N GLU A 53 3.07 7.74 8.31
CA GLU A 53 3.99 8.52 7.47
C GLU A 53 3.24 8.94 6.19
N TYR A 54 2.63 10.11 6.23
CA TYR A 54 1.82 10.62 5.14
C TYR A 54 2.74 10.98 3.99
N VAL A 55 2.72 10.16 2.94
CA VAL A 55 3.32 10.52 1.67
C VAL A 55 2.39 11.53 1.00
N LYS A 56 2.88 12.74 0.74
CA LYS A 56 2.12 13.75 0.00
C LYS A 56 1.68 13.16 -1.34
N ARG A 57 0.41 13.37 -1.71
CA ARG A 57 -0.14 12.90 -3.00
C ARG A 57 0.73 13.30 -4.19
N SER A 58 1.27 14.52 -4.18
CA SER A 58 2.18 14.98 -5.24
C SER A 58 3.46 14.15 -5.30
N THR A 59 4.10 13.88 -4.16
CA THR A 59 5.28 13.01 -4.07
C THR A 59 4.96 11.60 -4.55
N LEU A 60 3.87 11.01 -4.08
CA LEU A 60 3.43 9.69 -4.53
C LEU A 60 3.20 9.66 -6.06
N SER A 61 2.52 10.68 -6.60
CA SER A 61 2.26 10.76 -8.05
C SER A 61 3.53 10.90 -8.87
N LEU A 62 4.53 11.64 -8.38
CA LEU A 62 5.83 11.78 -9.04
C LEU A 62 6.59 10.46 -9.03
N THR A 63 6.60 9.76 -7.88
CA THR A 63 7.25 8.45 -7.76
C THR A 63 6.60 7.42 -8.67
N LEU A 64 5.27 7.29 -8.65
CA LEU A 64 4.55 6.34 -9.52
C LEU A 64 4.75 6.66 -11.00
N ARG A 65 4.77 7.95 -11.36
CA ARG A 65 5.06 8.37 -12.74
C ARG A 65 6.48 8.00 -13.16
N ALA A 66 7.47 8.22 -12.30
CA ALA A 66 8.85 7.83 -12.58
C ALA A 66 9.00 6.31 -12.78
N TYR A 67 8.33 5.51 -11.95
CA TYR A 67 8.29 4.05 -12.12
C TYR A 67 7.62 3.65 -13.45
N HIS A 68 6.48 4.25 -13.77
CA HIS A 68 5.78 3.99 -15.03
C HIS A 68 6.64 4.35 -16.25
N GLU A 69 7.27 5.53 -16.25
CA GLU A 69 8.17 5.95 -17.33
C GLU A 69 9.39 5.04 -17.44
N SER A 70 9.93 4.54 -16.32
CA SER A 70 11.05 3.59 -16.33
C SER A 70 10.65 2.24 -16.92
N LEU A 71 9.52 1.66 -16.49
CA LEU A 71 9.00 0.41 -17.05
C LEU A 71 8.65 0.55 -18.53
N ARG A 72 8.04 1.66 -18.91
CA ARG A 72 7.71 1.96 -20.30
C ARG A 72 8.97 1.99 -21.17
N ARG A 73 10.04 2.66 -20.71
CA ARG A 73 11.32 2.67 -21.42
C ARG A 73 11.92 1.27 -21.53
N ILE A 74 11.88 0.46 -20.48
CA ILE A 74 12.35 -0.93 -20.56
C ILE A 74 11.57 -1.71 -21.63
N VAL A 75 10.25 -1.56 -21.70
CA VAL A 75 9.40 -2.23 -22.70
C VAL A 75 9.71 -1.73 -24.12
N GLU A 76 9.88 -0.43 -24.31
CA GLU A 76 10.19 0.20 -25.59
C GLU A 76 11.63 -0.15 -26.06
N ASP A 77 12.62 -0.05 -25.18
CA ASP A 77 14.05 -0.29 -25.46
C ASP A 77 14.36 -1.77 -25.73
N LEU A 78 13.59 -2.68 -25.13
CA LEU A 78 13.69 -4.12 -25.41
C LEU A 78 12.85 -4.54 -26.62
N GLU A 79 12.18 -3.59 -27.28
CA GLU A 79 11.33 -3.83 -28.44
C GLU A 79 10.30 -4.95 -28.20
N LEU A 80 9.69 -4.98 -27.01
CA LEU A 80 8.70 -6.01 -26.68
C LEU A 80 7.41 -5.78 -27.47
N GLU A 81 7.15 -6.66 -28.45
CA GLU A 81 6.02 -6.49 -29.37
C GLU A 81 4.73 -7.17 -28.89
N GLY A 82 4.84 -8.12 -27.96
CA GLY A 82 3.73 -8.94 -27.49
C GLY A 82 2.82 -8.22 -26.48
N ASN A 83 1.56 -8.64 -26.42
CA ASN A 83 0.66 -8.18 -25.36
C ASN A 83 1.09 -8.79 -24.02
N ALA A 84 1.04 -7.98 -22.97
CA ALA A 84 1.32 -8.47 -21.62
C ALA A 84 0.27 -9.51 -21.19
N LEU A 85 0.74 -10.66 -20.71
CA LEU A 85 -0.07 -11.78 -20.25
C LEU A 85 0.07 -11.95 -18.73
N TYR A 86 -1.06 -12.08 -18.05
CA TYR A 86 -1.07 -12.46 -16.64
C TYR A 86 -0.83 -13.96 -16.48
N ILE A 87 0.17 -14.31 -15.68
CA ILE A 87 0.50 -15.67 -15.27
C ILE A 87 0.00 -15.84 -13.83
N PRO A 88 -0.98 -16.72 -13.58
CA PRO A 88 -1.49 -16.96 -12.23
C PRO A 88 -0.42 -17.62 -11.34
N PRO A 89 -0.60 -17.58 -10.01
CA PRO A 89 0.22 -18.34 -9.07
C PRO A 89 0.29 -19.85 -9.36
N TYR A 90 1.49 -20.43 -9.26
CA TYR A 90 1.74 -21.88 -9.26
C TYR A 90 3.08 -22.22 -8.60
N GLU A 91 3.45 -23.50 -8.53
CA GLU A 91 4.60 -23.99 -7.76
C GLU A 91 5.92 -23.24 -8.01
N ASN A 92 6.26 -22.91 -9.27
CA ASN A 92 7.49 -22.18 -9.59
C ASN A 92 7.36 -20.66 -9.51
N LEU A 93 6.13 -20.15 -9.49
CA LEU A 93 5.82 -18.71 -9.46
C LEU A 93 4.67 -18.47 -8.48
N PRO A 94 4.89 -18.61 -7.17
CA PRO A 94 3.82 -18.66 -6.16
C PRO A 94 3.07 -17.33 -6.02
N LYS A 95 3.63 -16.24 -6.53
CA LYS A 95 3.01 -14.90 -6.55
C LYS A 95 2.44 -14.51 -7.91
N GLY A 96 2.50 -15.41 -8.90
CA GLY A 96 2.18 -15.11 -10.28
C GLY A 96 3.08 -14.01 -10.87
N GLY A 97 2.72 -13.51 -12.04
CA GLY A 97 3.48 -12.48 -12.71
C GLY A 97 2.81 -11.94 -13.96
N LEU A 98 3.41 -10.90 -14.53
CA LEU A 98 3.06 -10.34 -15.82
C LEU A 98 4.19 -10.65 -16.79
N PHE A 99 3.91 -11.45 -17.81
CA PHE A 99 4.87 -11.78 -18.86
C PHE A 99 4.63 -10.91 -20.10
N ILE A 100 5.66 -10.22 -20.58
CA ILE A 100 5.61 -9.39 -21.78
C ILE A 100 6.54 -10.03 -22.82
N PRO A 101 6.00 -10.65 -23.88
CA PRO A 101 6.82 -11.35 -24.87
C PRO A 101 7.56 -10.40 -25.80
N LEU A 102 8.74 -10.84 -26.26
CA LEU A 102 9.53 -10.11 -27.26
C LEU A 102 8.81 -10.03 -28.62
N ARG A 103 8.14 -11.11 -29.03
CA ARG A 103 7.43 -11.22 -30.31
C ARG A 103 5.94 -11.40 -30.12
N LYS A 104 5.14 -10.93 -31.07
CA LYS A 104 3.67 -11.14 -31.06
C LYS A 104 3.28 -12.62 -31.14
N ASP A 105 4.06 -13.38 -31.90
CA ASP A 105 3.87 -14.81 -32.09
C ASP A 105 4.73 -15.56 -31.07
N PHE A 106 4.27 -15.57 -29.82
CA PHE A 106 5.01 -16.09 -28.69
C PHE A 106 4.58 -17.52 -28.31
N ASP A 107 5.46 -18.19 -27.57
CA ASP A 107 5.22 -19.49 -26.95
C ASP A 107 5.63 -19.41 -25.48
N ILE A 108 4.89 -20.05 -24.59
CA ILE A 108 5.12 -20.00 -23.15
C ILE A 108 5.50 -21.38 -22.65
N ASP A 109 6.65 -21.44 -21.99
CA ASP A 109 7.09 -22.60 -21.20
C ASP A 109 7.03 -22.25 -19.71
N PRO A 110 5.95 -22.60 -18.98
CA PRO A 110 5.81 -22.29 -17.56
C PRO A 110 6.92 -22.91 -16.69
N GLY A 111 7.61 -23.95 -17.18
CA GLY A 111 8.74 -24.55 -16.47
C GLY A 111 9.96 -23.64 -16.38
N ARG A 112 9.97 -22.55 -17.15
CA ARG A 112 11.09 -21.60 -17.23
C ARG A 112 10.88 -20.32 -16.45
N PHE A 113 9.69 -20.07 -15.92
CA PHE A 113 9.47 -18.93 -15.03
C PHE A 113 9.92 -19.27 -13.61
N GLY A 114 10.31 -18.23 -12.88
CA GLY A 114 10.70 -18.30 -11.48
C GLY A 114 10.76 -16.89 -10.89
N GLU A 115 10.69 -16.78 -9.56
CA GLU A 115 10.69 -15.47 -8.89
C GLU A 115 11.96 -14.65 -9.15
N ASP A 116 13.10 -15.32 -9.39
CA ASP A 116 14.40 -14.68 -9.65
C ASP A 116 14.64 -14.37 -11.14
N ILE A 117 13.71 -14.72 -12.02
CA ILE A 117 13.85 -14.58 -13.47
C ILE A 117 13.07 -13.38 -13.95
N VAL A 118 13.77 -12.28 -14.25
CA VAL A 118 13.16 -11.07 -14.83
C VAL A 118 13.24 -11.10 -16.35
N PHE A 119 14.39 -11.49 -16.90
CA PHE A 119 14.62 -11.56 -18.34
C PHE A 119 14.68 -13.01 -18.79
N LEU A 120 13.66 -13.47 -19.50
CA LEU A 120 13.67 -14.80 -20.08
C LEU A 120 14.39 -14.73 -21.44
N THR A 121 15.70 -14.94 -21.42
CA THR A 121 16.56 -14.86 -22.62
C THR A 121 17.27 -16.18 -22.94
N ASN A 122 17.49 -17.03 -21.93
CA ASN A 122 18.15 -18.33 -22.10
C ASN A 122 17.16 -19.44 -22.50
N VAL A 123 16.58 -19.29 -23.69
CA VAL A 123 15.56 -20.19 -24.26
C VAL A 123 15.93 -20.59 -25.69
N GLY A 124 15.32 -21.66 -26.20
CA GLY A 124 15.66 -22.21 -27.51
C GLY A 124 15.16 -21.40 -28.71
N SER A 125 14.30 -20.41 -28.49
CA SER A 125 13.66 -19.60 -29.55
C SER A 125 13.34 -18.20 -29.05
N GLU A 126 13.46 -17.19 -29.92
CA GLU A 126 13.03 -15.81 -29.61
C GLU A 126 11.55 -15.69 -29.25
N ARG A 127 10.74 -16.65 -29.69
CA ARG A 127 9.29 -16.70 -29.40
C ARG A 127 9.00 -16.95 -27.93
N GLN A 128 9.96 -17.53 -27.21
CA GLN A 128 9.88 -17.78 -25.77
C GLN A 128 10.59 -16.68 -24.98
N MET A 129 11.24 -15.72 -25.64
CA MET A 129 11.90 -14.62 -24.96
C MET A 129 10.90 -13.57 -24.51
N GLY A 130 11.20 -12.92 -23.39
CA GLY A 130 10.39 -11.84 -22.88
C GLY A 130 10.81 -11.36 -21.50
N LEU A 131 10.01 -10.45 -20.98
CA LEU A 131 10.17 -9.84 -19.68
C LEU A 131 9.12 -10.39 -18.73
N LEU A 132 9.55 -11.03 -17.63
CA LEU A 132 8.69 -11.42 -16.53
C LEU A 132 8.79 -10.37 -15.43
N LEU A 133 7.67 -9.72 -15.13
CA LEU A 133 7.55 -8.74 -14.07
C LEU A 133 6.68 -9.30 -12.96
N ARG A 134 7.06 -9.08 -11.69
CA ARG A 134 6.11 -9.23 -10.59
C ARG A 134 4.99 -8.21 -10.79
N SER A 135 3.74 -8.63 -10.62
CA SER A 135 2.58 -7.74 -10.83
C SER A 135 2.72 -6.46 -9.98
N PRO A 136 2.85 -5.27 -10.61
CA PRO A 136 2.99 -4.01 -9.89
C PRO A 136 1.65 -3.71 -9.21
N GLY A 137 1.58 -3.97 -7.90
CA GLY A 137 0.35 -3.84 -7.12
C GLY A 137 -0.09 -5.12 -6.42
N LEU A 138 0.65 -6.23 -6.54
CA LEU A 138 0.34 -7.46 -5.80
C LEU A 138 0.20 -7.22 -4.28
N GLU A 139 1.11 -6.46 -3.69
CA GLU A 139 1.07 -6.18 -2.24
C GLU A 139 -0.11 -5.27 -1.85
N LEU A 140 -0.60 -4.44 -2.79
CA LEU A 140 -1.84 -3.68 -2.60
C LEU A 140 -3.05 -4.62 -2.66
N LEU A 141 -3.05 -5.57 -3.59
CA LEU A 141 -4.10 -6.60 -3.70
C LEU A 141 -4.15 -7.48 -2.45
N GLU A 142 -3.01 -8.03 -2.01
CA GLU A 142 -2.89 -8.82 -0.77
C GLU A 142 -3.44 -8.02 0.43
N LYS A 143 -3.18 -6.71 0.49
CA LYS A 143 -3.72 -5.84 1.52
C LYS A 143 -5.24 -5.64 1.42
N PHE A 144 -5.80 -5.61 0.22
CA PHE A 144 -7.26 -5.57 0.06
C PHE A 144 -7.91 -6.89 0.48
N GLU A 145 -7.34 -8.02 0.09
CA GLU A 145 -7.82 -9.36 0.47
C GLU A 145 -7.77 -9.57 2.00
N GLU A 146 -6.71 -9.11 2.66
CA GLU A 146 -6.61 -9.10 4.13
C GLU A 146 -7.78 -8.35 4.79
N HIS A 147 -8.20 -7.21 4.20
CA HIS A 147 -9.33 -6.44 4.72
C HIS A 147 -10.70 -7.03 4.38
N LEU A 148 -10.79 -7.87 3.34
CA LEU A 148 -12.02 -8.50 2.91
C LEU A 148 -12.23 -9.89 3.52
N GLU A 149 -11.26 -10.37 4.31
CA GLU A 149 -11.24 -11.72 4.90
C GLU A 149 -11.42 -12.83 3.84
N GLY A 150 -10.99 -12.60 2.59
CA GLY A 150 -11.16 -13.55 1.48
C GLY A 150 -10.40 -13.18 0.21
N GLU A 151 -10.16 -14.18 -0.64
CA GLU A 151 -9.52 -14.02 -1.95
C GLU A 151 -10.45 -13.30 -2.93
N ILE A 152 -9.88 -12.46 -3.79
CA ILE A 152 -10.64 -11.86 -4.89
C ILE A 152 -10.63 -12.80 -6.09
N THR A 153 -11.78 -13.39 -6.39
CA THR A 153 -11.90 -14.44 -7.41
C THR A 153 -12.46 -13.95 -8.75
N SER A 154 -12.98 -12.72 -8.80
CA SER A 154 -13.55 -12.14 -10.01
C SER A 154 -13.27 -10.65 -10.17
N VAL A 155 -13.31 -10.17 -11.42
CA VAL A 155 -13.15 -8.73 -11.75
C VAL A 155 -14.22 -7.88 -11.06
N GLY A 156 -15.45 -8.39 -10.92
CA GLY A 156 -16.53 -7.70 -10.21
C GLY A 156 -16.25 -7.55 -8.70
N GLU A 157 -15.63 -8.55 -8.10
CA GLU A 157 -15.16 -8.48 -6.71
C GLU A 157 -14.01 -7.49 -6.56
N VAL A 158 -13.03 -7.47 -7.49
CA VAL A 158 -11.94 -6.47 -7.50
C VAL A 158 -12.51 -5.05 -7.55
N GLU A 159 -13.48 -4.81 -8.43
CA GLU A 159 -14.07 -3.48 -8.63
C GLU A 159 -14.86 -3.03 -7.39
N SER A 160 -15.64 -3.93 -6.80
CA SER A 160 -16.40 -3.68 -5.57
C SER A 160 -15.48 -3.41 -4.38
N ALA A 161 -14.46 -4.25 -4.20
CA ALA A 161 -13.42 -4.13 -3.20
C ALA A 161 -12.66 -2.80 -3.32
N SER A 162 -12.14 -2.52 -4.52
CA SER A 162 -11.37 -1.32 -4.82
C SER A 162 -12.23 -0.06 -4.61
N SER A 163 -13.48 -0.07 -5.07
CA SER A 163 -14.42 1.04 -4.86
C SER A 163 -14.69 1.27 -3.37
N SER A 164 -14.89 0.21 -2.59
CA SER A 164 -15.14 0.30 -1.15
C SER A 164 -13.93 0.84 -0.39
N VAL A 165 -12.73 0.38 -0.73
CA VAL A 165 -11.50 0.86 -0.07
C VAL A 165 -11.16 2.29 -0.52
N LEU A 166 -11.31 2.62 -1.80
CA LEU A 166 -11.12 3.99 -2.28
C LEU A 166 -12.11 4.97 -1.63
N LYS A 167 -13.35 4.54 -1.36
CA LYS A 167 -14.33 5.31 -0.59
C LYS A 167 -13.91 5.46 0.87
N ALA A 168 -13.51 4.36 1.53
CA ALA A 168 -13.04 4.40 2.92
C ALA A 168 -11.83 5.33 3.11
N LEU A 169 -10.95 5.40 2.10
CA LEU A 169 -9.78 6.28 2.08
C LEU A 169 -10.07 7.71 1.59
N ASN A 170 -11.32 8.06 1.29
CA ASN A 170 -11.72 9.34 0.68
C ASN A 170 -11.00 9.67 -0.65
N LEU A 171 -10.60 8.64 -1.40
CA LEU A 171 -9.92 8.76 -2.69
C LEU A 171 -10.89 8.69 -3.88
N ALA A 172 -12.14 8.29 -3.66
CA ALA A 172 -13.21 8.31 -4.67
C ALA A 172 -14.50 8.92 -4.11
N LYS A 173 -15.22 9.69 -4.94
CA LYS A 173 -16.55 10.23 -4.61
C LYS A 173 -17.60 9.14 -4.82
N ALA A 174 -18.57 9.03 -3.92
CA ALA A 174 -19.72 8.17 -4.16
C ALA A 174 -20.46 8.65 -5.42
N SER A 175 -20.56 7.79 -6.43
CA SER A 175 -21.50 7.98 -7.53
C SER A 175 -22.90 7.75 -6.99
N THR A 176 -23.59 8.84 -6.65
CA THR A 176 -25.05 8.89 -6.68
C THR A 176 -25.56 8.72 -8.10
#